data_AF-A0ABD3MXI3-F1
#
_entry.id   AF-A0ABD3MXI3-F1
#
_cell.length_a   1.000
_cell.length_b   1.000
_cell.length_c   1.000
_cell.angle_alpha   90.00
_cell.angle_beta   90.00
_cell.angle_gamma   90.00
#
_symmetry.space_group_name_H-M   'P 1'
#
loop_
_entity.id
_entity.type
_entity.pdbx_description
1 polymer ?
#
loop_
_entity_poly.entity_id
_entity_poly.type
_entity_poly.pdbx_seq_one_letter_code
_entity_poly.pdbx_strand_id
1 'polypeptide(L)'
;MNAPSPKSQCHSDKSVAILFSGGIDSLYWAALFHHHVPPVRPMDLINVSFYDDADSSLAILPDRLAALCSFSEMTTTLPERNWRLIAVDVLRLINPLESTMYFKIAVAFWFAGRGKGRIVSKESSDEPAMKEAYNEKSDTSNNMTKRRQSCVCDGCNHSAPLHGCIFNACKFCCGKLQSPISKFLGQRVQICPACNSKNNGVAASRVDASSSKNEDTSKTIISTAKILISGVGADEQCAGYGRHGTTFQRGGYDELKDELQIEVRRIRTRNLGRDDRCLSDCGKEAQFPCLDEDVVAYLEALPLQLKCDMSLPQGEGDKLILRKVARKIGVLECSTLVK
;
A
#
# COMPACT_ATOMS: atom_id res chain seq x y z
N MET A 1 -1.46 -28.26 32.32
CA MET A 1 -0.64 -28.87 31.25
C MET A 1 0.57 -27.98 31.06
N ASN A 2 1.77 -28.48 31.35
CA ASN A 2 2.99 -27.68 31.19
C ASN A 2 3.29 -27.50 29.71
N ALA A 3 3.50 -26.25 29.28
CA ALA A 3 3.97 -25.95 27.94
C ALA A 3 5.25 -26.76 27.67
N PRO A 4 5.38 -27.40 26.50
CA PRO A 4 6.57 -28.17 26.18
C PRO A 4 7.80 -27.25 26.23
N SER A 5 8.84 -27.69 26.95
CA SER A 5 10.11 -26.99 27.05
C SER A 5 10.66 -26.68 25.64
N PRO A 6 11.21 -25.47 25.40
CA PRO A 6 11.72 -25.09 24.09
C PRO A 6 12.77 -26.11 23.63
N LYS A 7 12.52 -26.74 22.48
CA LYS A 7 13.45 -27.71 21.90
C LYS A 7 14.81 -27.03 21.73
N SER A 8 15.85 -27.72 22.19
CA SER A 8 17.26 -27.37 22.05
C SER A 8 17.57 -26.73 20.69
N GLN A 9 18.33 -25.64 20.71
CA GLN A 9 18.73 -24.78 19.59
C GLN A 9 18.75 -25.50 18.23
N CYS A 10 17.67 -25.29 17.47
CA CYS A 10 17.65 -25.64 16.07
C CYS A 10 18.39 -24.55 15.29
N HIS A 11 19.61 -24.86 14.85
CA HIS A 11 20.39 -24.07 13.87
C HIS A 11 19.77 -24.05 12.47
N SER A 12 18.51 -24.47 12.31
CA SER A 12 17.81 -24.29 11.04
C SER A 12 17.56 -22.80 10.79
N ASP A 13 17.92 -22.36 9.60
CA ASP A 13 17.57 -21.07 8.97
C ASP A 13 16.06 -20.99 8.66
N LYS A 14 15.23 -21.40 9.63
CA LYS A 14 13.78 -21.28 9.58
C LYS A 14 13.46 -19.84 9.95
N SER A 15 13.37 -19.00 8.93
CA SER A 15 12.87 -17.64 9.07
C SER A 15 11.35 -17.65 9.27
N VAL A 16 10.87 -16.66 10.01
CA VAL A 16 9.46 -16.25 10.00
C VAL A 16 9.39 -15.08 9.02
N ALA A 17 8.37 -15.06 8.17
CA ALA A 17 8.12 -13.94 7.28
C ALA A 17 6.81 -13.26 7.64
N ILE A 18 6.71 -11.98 7.32
CA ILE A 18 5.53 -11.15 7.54
C ILE A 18 5.01 -10.72 6.19
N LEU A 19 3.71 -10.90 5.97
CA LEU A 19 3.01 -10.31 4.83
C LEU A 19 2.92 -8.81 5.09
N PHE A 20 3.80 -8.06 4.44
CA PHE A 20 4.09 -6.68 4.78
C PHE A 20 3.47 -5.73 3.77
N SER A 21 2.33 -5.15 4.11
CA SER A 21 1.63 -4.21 3.24
C SER A 21 2.13 -2.77 3.38
N GLY A 22 2.94 -2.49 4.40
CA GLY A 22 3.33 -1.13 4.80
C GLY A 22 2.24 -0.37 5.55
N GLY A 23 1.11 -1.00 5.83
CA GLY A 23 0.11 -0.45 6.74
C GLY A 23 0.41 -0.77 8.20
N ILE A 24 -0.29 -0.07 9.09
CA ILE A 24 -0.14 -0.19 10.55
C ILE A 24 -0.27 -1.63 11.06
N ASP A 25 -1.10 -2.47 10.43
CA ASP A 25 -1.35 -3.85 10.89
C ASP A 25 -0.11 -4.72 10.74
N SER A 26 0.50 -4.69 9.56
CA SER A 26 1.70 -5.47 9.28
C SER A 26 2.94 -4.93 10.02
N LEU A 27 2.98 -3.62 10.24
CA LEU A 27 4.05 -2.94 10.96
C LEU A 27 4.00 -3.23 12.47
N TYR A 28 2.80 -3.19 13.06
CA TYR A 28 2.57 -3.57 14.45
C TYR A 28 3.10 -4.98 14.73
N TRP A 29 2.75 -5.95 13.88
CA TRP A 29 3.25 -7.31 14.03
C TRP A 29 4.76 -7.39 13.79
N ALA A 30 5.31 -6.69 12.80
CA ALA A 30 6.77 -6.65 12.63
C ALA A 30 7.48 -6.15 13.88
N ALA A 31 7.03 -5.04 14.45
CA ALA A 31 7.60 -4.46 15.66
C ALA A 31 7.44 -5.37 16.89
N LEU A 32 6.31 -6.07 17.05
CA LEU A 32 6.15 -7.04 18.15
C LEU A 32 7.03 -8.28 18.00
N PHE A 33 7.10 -8.85 16.79
CA PHE A 33 7.90 -10.04 16.56
C PHE A 33 9.41 -9.75 16.66
N HIS A 34 9.84 -8.51 16.44
CA HIS A 34 11.21 -8.08 16.74
C HIS A 34 11.62 -8.41 18.18
N HIS A 35 10.73 -8.22 19.15
CA HIS A 35 11.00 -8.48 20.57
C HIS A 35 10.91 -9.97 20.95
N HIS A 36 10.20 -10.79 20.18
CA HIS A 36 9.89 -12.17 20.55
C HIS A 36 10.67 -13.22 19.72
N VAL A 37 11.22 -12.84 18.57
CA VAL A 37 12.09 -13.70 17.77
C VAL A 37 13.55 -13.44 18.17
N PRO A 38 14.44 -14.46 18.24
CA PRO A 38 15.86 -14.21 18.54
C PRO A 38 16.54 -13.29 17.51
N PRO A 39 17.32 -12.26 17.90
CA PRO A 39 17.84 -11.20 17.00
C PRO A 39 18.74 -11.71 15.87
N VAL A 40 19.42 -12.84 16.09
CA VAL A 40 20.29 -13.50 15.10
C VAL A 40 19.52 -13.97 13.85
N ARG A 41 18.20 -14.21 13.97
CA ARG A 41 17.38 -14.64 12.83
C ARG A 41 16.92 -13.45 11.98
N PRO A 42 17.15 -13.46 10.66
CA PRO A 42 16.60 -12.45 9.79
C PRO A 42 15.07 -12.56 9.74
N MET A 43 14.41 -11.43 9.50
CA MET A 43 12.96 -11.38 9.28
C MET A 43 12.66 -10.88 7.88
N ASP A 44 11.91 -11.69 7.14
CA ASP A 44 11.50 -11.39 5.78
C ASP A 44 10.20 -10.61 5.80
N LEU A 45 10.20 -9.43 5.19
CA LEU A 45 9.00 -8.64 4.94
C LEU A 45 8.64 -8.82 3.48
N ILE A 46 7.54 -9.51 3.20
CA ILE A 46 7.13 -9.81 1.83
C ILE A 46 6.07 -8.78 1.43
N ASN A 47 6.43 -7.85 0.55
CA ASN A 47 5.50 -6.86 0.00
C ASN A 47 5.24 -7.13 -1.48
N VAL A 48 3.95 -7.22 -1.83
CA VAL A 48 3.49 -7.45 -3.19
C VAL A 48 2.95 -6.16 -3.77
N SER A 49 3.37 -5.82 -5.00
CA SER A 49 2.85 -4.66 -5.73
C SER A 49 2.52 -5.00 -7.18
N PHE A 50 1.43 -4.43 -7.70
CA PHE A 50 0.94 -4.68 -9.06
C PHE A 50 1.36 -3.56 -10.01
N TYR A 51 2.19 -3.84 -11.02
CA TYR A 51 2.67 -2.84 -11.97
C TYR A 51 2.09 -3.05 -13.38
N ASP A 52 1.99 -1.96 -14.14
CA ASP A 52 1.61 -1.95 -15.56
C ASP A 52 2.85 -1.77 -16.44
N ASP A 53 3.03 -2.62 -17.46
CA ASP A 53 4.17 -2.55 -18.39
C ASP A 53 4.26 -1.22 -19.18
N ALA A 54 3.15 -0.46 -19.25
CA ALA A 54 3.08 0.79 -20.01
C ALA A 54 3.78 1.99 -19.32
N ASP A 55 4.01 1.92 -18.01
CA ASP A 55 4.75 2.94 -17.25
C ASP A 55 6.06 2.29 -16.78
N SER A 56 7.09 2.39 -17.61
CA SER A 56 8.42 1.84 -17.34
C SER A 56 9.21 2.67 -16.32
N SER A 57 8.62 3.76 -15.83
CA SER A 57 9.09 4.37 -14.59
C SER A 57 8.65 3.45 -13.45
N LEU A 58 9.53 3.20 -12.50
CA LEU A 58 9.19 2.70 -11.18
C LEU A 58 8.29 3.75 -10.46
N ALA A 59 7.19 4.18 -11.08
CA ALA A 59 6.19 5.09 -10.56
C ALA A 59 5.56 4.37 -9.37
N ILE A 60 6.19 4.62 -8.23
CA ILE A 60 6.09 3.82 -7.03
C ILE A 60 4.61 3.68 -6.67
N LEU A 61 4.13 2.43 -6.71
CA LEU A 61 2.74 2.10 -6.43
C LEU A 61 2.45 2.43 -4.96
N PRO A 62 1.24 2.92 -4.61
CA PRO A 62 0.91 3.29 -3.23
C PRO A 62 1.26 2.19 -2.22
N ASP A 63 0.98 0.92 -2.56
CA ASP A 63 1.34 -0.24 -1.72
C ASP A 63 2.84 -0.42 -1.51
N ARG A 64 3.65 -0.18 -2.54
CA ARG A 64 5.11 -0.28 -2.47
C ARG A 64 5.69 0.90 -1.70
N LEU A 65 5.18 2.11 -1.92
CA LEU A 65 5.58 3.31 -1.19
C LEU A 65 5.35 3.15 0.31
N ALA A 66 4.14 2.76 0.72
CA ALA A 66 3.82 2.55 2.13
C ALA A 66 4.76 1.53 2.78
N ALA A 67 5.09 0.45 2.06
CA ALA A 67 6.04 -0.55 2.53
C ALA A 67 7.48 -0.03 2.61
N LEU A 68 7.92 0.80 1.65
CA LEU A 68 9.25 1.41 1.70
C LEU A 68 9.37 2.42 2.85
N CYS A 69 8.38 3.29 3.04
CA CYS A 69 8.35 4.23 4.17
C CYS A 69 8.38 3.48 5.52
N SER A 70 7.52 2.48 5.68
CA SER A 70 7.47 1.66 6.89
C SER A 70 8.73 0.85 7.13
N PHE A 71 9.37 0.37 6.05
CA PHE A 71 10.65 -0.32 6.14
C PHE A 71 11.76 0.63 6.57
N SER A 72 11.86 1.83 5.99
CA SER A 72 12.86 2.84 6.37
C SER A 72 12.79 3.15 7.85
N GLU A 73 11.60 3.56 8.33
CA GLU A 73 11.39 3.90 9.74
C GLU A 73 11.71 2.71 10.66
N MET A 74 11.19 1.53 10.34
CA MET A 74 11.40 0.35 11.20
C MET A 74 12.87 -0.07 11.26
N THR A 75 13.63 0.03 10.17
CA THR A 75 15.06 -0.29 10.19
C THR A 75 15.90 0.71 10.97
N THR A 76 15.41 1.95 11.10
CA THR A 76 16.03 3.00 11.91
C THR A 76 15.68 2.84 13.39
N THR A 77 14.40 2.59 13.71
CA THR A 77 13.93 2.42 15.09
C THR A 77 14.37 1.10 15.72
N LEU A 78 14.45 0.02 14.94
CA LEU A 78 14.77 -1.33 15.41
C LEU A 78 16.02 -1.90 14.69
N PRO A 79 17.21 -1.30 14.91
CA PRO A 79 18.42 -1.61 14.14
C PRO A 79 19.06 -2.95 14.49
N GLU A 80 18.76 -3.51 15.67
CA GLU A 80 19.33 -4.79 16.15
C GLU A 80 18.92 -5.99 15.29
N ARG A 81 17.88 -5.83 14.45
CA ARG A 81 17.34 -6.87 13.60
C ARG A 81 17.83 -6.74 12.16
N ASN A 82 18.20 -7.87 11.58
CA ASN A 82 18.38 -7.99 10.14
C ASN A 82 17.01 -8.10 9.43
N TRP A 83 16.47 -6.95 9.01
CA TRP A 83 15.25 -6.87 8.21
C TRP A 83 15.54 -7.03 6.72
N ARG A 84 14.77 -7.87 6.02
CA ARG A 84 14.87 -8.04 4.56
C ARG A 84 13.52 -7.75 3.92
N LEU A 85 13.39 -6.61 3.24
CA LEU A 85 12.22 -6.34 2.42
C LEU A 85 12.36 -7.04 1.06
N ILE A 86 11.49 -8.03 0.84
CA ILE A 86 11.38 -8.79 -0.41
C ILE A 86 10.27 -8.17 -1.24
N ALA A 87 10.68 -7.47 -2.31
CA ALA A 87 9.78 -6.85 -3.25
C ALA A 87 9.32 -7.86 -4.32
N VAL A 88 8.07 -8.30 -4.19
CA VAL A 88 7.41 -9.18 -5.15
C VAL A 88 6.59 -8.32 -6.11
N ASP A 89 6.98 -8.31 -7.38
CA ASP A 89 6.32 -7.50 -8.40
C ASP A 89 5.45 -8.39 -9.28
N VAL A 90 4.17 -8.03 -9.42
CA VAL A 90 3.18 -8.79 -10.20
C VAL A 90 2.73 -7.98 -11.40
N LEU A 91 2.89 -8.55 -12.59
CA LEU A 91 2.41 -7.99 -13.84
C LEU A 91 0.88 -7.93 -13.85
N ARG A 92 0.31 -6.75 -14.11
CA ARG A 92 -1.14 -6.53 -14.23
C ARG A 92 -1.81 -7.18 -15.44
N LEU A 93 -1.08 -7.88 -16.31
CA LEU A 93 -1.62 -8.63 -17.44
C LEU A 93 -2.75 -9.61 -17.03
N ILE A 94 -2.78 -10.01 -15.75
CA ILE A 94 -3.88 -10.75 -15.14
C ILE A 94 -4.96 -9.77 -14.62
N ASN A 95 -5.55 -8.97 -15.51
CA ASN A 95 -6.68 -8.10 -15.15
C ASN A 95 -7.99 -8.83 -15.45
N PRO A 96 -8.74 -9.32 -14.45
CA PRO A 96 -10.05 -9.88 -14.70
C PRO A 96 -10.96 -8.80 -15.31
N LEU A 97 -11.76 -9.19 -16.31
CA LEU A 97 -12.68 -8.32 -17.06
C LEU A 97 -13.74 -7.64 -16.16
N GLU A 98 -13.91 -8.10 -14.92
CA GLU A 98 -14.73 -7.47 -13.90
C GLU A 98 -13.90 -7.16 -12.65
N SER A 99 -14.24 -6.06 -11.96
CA SER A 99 -13.55 -5.54 -10.76
C SER A 99 -13.69 -6.47 -9.54
N THR A 100 -13.09 -7.66 -9.61
CA THR A 100 -13.10 -8.62 -8.50
C THR A 100 -11.90 -8.32 -7.61
N MET A 101 -12.10 -7.41 -6.64
CA MET A 101 -11.13 -7.12 -5.56
C MET A 101 -10.58 -8.42 -4.94
N TYR A 102 -11.45 -9.44 -4.80
CA TYR A 102 -11.09 -10.78 -4.33
C TYR A 102 -10.00 -11.46 -5.15
N PHE A 103 -10.02 -11.33 -6.48
CA PHE A 103 -9.02 -11.94 -7.34
C PHE A 103 -7.65 -11.28 -7.17
N LYS A 104 -7.62 -9.94 -7.11
CA LYS A 104 -6.36 -9.19 -6.85
C LYS A 104 -5.75 -9.59 -5.51
N ILE A 105 -6.58 -9.75 -4.47
CA ILE A 105 -6.09 -10.20 -3.17
C ILE A 105 -5.58 -11.65 -3.26
N ALA A 106 -6.31 -12.56 -3.89
CA ALA A 106 -5.87 -13.95 -4.07
C ALA A 106 -4.52 -14.04 -4.79
N VAL A 107 -4.35 -13.27 -5.88
CA VAL A 107 -3.09 -13.19 -6.63
C VAL A 107 -1.97 -12.65 -5.73
N ALA A 108 -2.24 -11.59 -4.96
CA ALA A 108 -1.25 -11.05 -4.04
C ALA A 108 -0.79 -12.08 -3.02
N PHE A 109 -1.72 -12.79 -2.37
CA PHE A 109 -1.39 -13.85 -1.41
C PHE A 109 -0.59 -14.98 -2.08
N TRP A 110 -0.99 -15.43 -3.27
CA TRP A 110 -0.29 -16.52 -3.95
C TRP A 110 1.15 -16.14 -4.33
N PHE A 111 1.38 -14.93 -4.85
CA PHE A 111 2.72 -14.44 -5.14
C PHE A 111 3.54 -14.19 -3.86
N ALA A 112 2.91 -13.68 -2.79
CA ALA A 112 3.56 -13.55 -1.49
C ALA A 112 3.98 -14.92 -0.93
N GLY A 113 3.15 -15.95 -1.07
CA GLY A 113 3.42 -17.32 -0.65
C GLY A 113 4.65 -17.91 -1.33
N ARG A 114 4.95 -17.53 -2.57
CA ARG A 114 6.20 -17.92 -3.25
C ARG A 114 7.43 -17.25 -2.65
N GLY A 115 7.27 -16.06 -2.08
CA GLY A 115 8.35 -15.29 -1.45
C GLY A 115 9.52 -14.98 -2.39
N LYS A 116 9.31 -15.02 -3.71
CA LYS A 116 10.32 -14.75 -4.73
C LYS A 116 10.23 -13.29 -5.15
N GLY A 117 11.27 -12.52 -4.89
CA GLY A 117 11.28 -11.09 -5.20
C GLY A 117 12.69 -10.50 -5.14
N ARG A 118 12.78 -9.19 -5.36
CA ARG A 118 14.04 -8.44 -5.27
C ARG A 118 14.26 -7.97 -3.83
N ILE A 119 15.49 -8.05 -3.34
CA ILE A 119 15.83 -7.41 -2.06
C ILE A 119 15.93 -5.91 -2.28
N VAL A 120 15.22 -5.14 -1.45
CA VAL A 120 15.35 -3.68 -1.40
C VAL A 120 16.53 -3.33 -0.51
N SER A 121 17.49 -2.55 -1.02
CA SER A 121 18.63 -2.05 -0.24
C SER A 121 18.21 -0.84 0.61
N LYS A 122 18.85 -0.69 1.78
CA LYS A 122 18.66 0.46 2.67
C LYS A 122 19.08 1.79 2.02
N GLU A 123 19.91 1.77 0.98
CA GLU A 123 20.37 3.00 0.29
C GLU A 123 19.42 3.48 -0.81
N SER A 124 18.36 2.72 -1.14
CA SER A 124 17.38 3.11 -2.18
C SER A 124 16.23 3.97 -1.64
N SER A 125 16.26 4.33 -0.36
CA SER A 125 15.20 5.06 0.35
C SER A 125 15.60 6.51 0.64
N ASP A 126 15.42 7.40 -0.34
CA ASP A 126 15.29 8.83 -0.06
C ASP A 126 13.92 9.06 0.61
N GLU A 127 13.90 8.89 1.92
CA GLU A 127 12.70 8.96 2.77
C GLU A 127 11.85 10.23 2.57
N PRO A 128 12.41 11.45 2.39
CA PRO A 128 11.63 12.66 2.16
C PRO A 128 10.90 12.63 0.80
N ALA A 129 11.59 12.20 -0.26
CA ALA A 129 11.03 12.16 -1.61
C ALA A 129 9.93 11.09 -1.75
N MET A 130 10.06 9.97 -1.04
CA MET A 130 9.02 8.92 -1.01
C MET A 130 7.76 9.35 -0.27
N LYS A 131 7.89 10.13 0.80
CA LYS A 131 6.76 10.68 1.56
C LYS A 131 5.98 11.73 0.75
N GLU A 132 6.69 12.64 0.06
CA GLU A 132 6.08 13.58 -0.87
C GLU A 132 5.33 12.83 -1.99
N ALA A 133 5.98 11.85 -2.61
CA ALA A 133 5.35 11.02 -3.64
C ALA A 133 4.16 10.18 -3.14
N TYR A 134 4.14 9.79 -1.86
CA TYR A 134 3.00 9.08 -1.26
C TYR A 134 1.83 10.03 -1.03
N ASN A 135 2.06 11.16 -0.37
CA ASN A 135 1.02 12.15 -0.07
C ASN A 135 0.40 12.73 -1.34
N GLU A 136 1.21 13.03 -2.36
CA GLU A 136 0.73 13.48 -3.68
C GLU A 136 -0.17 12.43 -4.37
N LYS A 137 0.08 11.13 -4.14
CA LYS A 137 -0.70 10.04 -4.74
C LYS A 137 -1.92 9.64 -3.90
N SER A 138 -1.86 9.69 -2.57
CA SER A 138 -3.01 9.41 -1.70
C SER A 138 -4.14 10.42 -1.91
N ASP A 139 -3.81 11.69 -2.15
CA ASP A 139 -4.78 12.75 -2.45
C ASP A 139 -5.52 12.54 -3.78
N THR A 140 -4.94 11.80 -4.72
CA THR A 140 -5.60 11.46 -6.00
C THR A 140 -6.66 10.35 -5.91
N SER A 141 -6.72 9.62 -4.78
CA SER A 141 -7.64 8.50 -4.58
C SER A 141 -8.95 8.89 -3.87
N ASN A 142 -8.95 10.02 -3.15
CA ASN A 142 -10.05 10.43 -2.27
C ASN A 142 -10.99 11.52 -2.82
N ASN A 143 -11.09 11.70 -4.14
CA ASN A 143 -12.00 12.70 -4.70
C ASN A 143 -12.78 12.21 -5.92
N MET A 144 -13.75 11.32 -5.67
CA MET A 144 -14.81 11.01 -6.63
C MET A 144 -15.97 12.02 -6.54
N THR A 145 -15.64 13.31 -6.69
CA THR A 145 -16.55 14.36 -7.20
C THR A 145 -15.69 15.44 -7.86
N LYS A 146 -15.20 15.14 -9.07
CA LYS A 146 -14.37 16.04 -9.88
C LYS A 146 -15.15 17.29 -10.31
N ARG A 147 -15.08 18.37 -9.54
CA ARG A 147 -15.33 19.73 -10.08
C ARG A 147 -14.20 20.03 -11.07
N ARG A 148 -14.54 20.26 -12.34
CA ARG A 148 -13.55 20.70 -13.33
C ARG A 148 -12.99 22.06 -12.90
N GLN A 149 -11.66 22.20 -12.82
CA GLN A 149 -11.03 23.50 -12.51
C GLN A 149 -11.41 24.52 -13.60
N SER A 150 -11.67 25.76 -13.18
CA SER A 150 -11.91 26.88 -14.10
C SER A 150 -10.61 27.25 -14.82
N CYS A 151 -10.71 27.69 -16.08
CA CYS A 151 -9.56 28.20 -16.84
C CYS A 151 -8.87 29.34 -16.08
N VAL A 152 -7.53 29.33 -16.05
CA VAL A 152 -6.72 30.39 -15.42
C VAL A 152 -6.82 31.77 -16.09
N CYS A 153 -7.37 31.87 -17.31
CA CYS A 153 -7.46 33.14 -18.01
C CYS A 153 -8.66 33.96 -17.56
N ASP A 154 -8.39 35.20 -17.12
CA ASP A 154 -9.41 36.16 -16.71
C ASP A 154 -10.48 36.38 -17.79
N GLY A 155 -11.76 36.29 -17.38
CA GLY A 155 -12.92 36.41 -18.26
C GLY A 155 -13.26 35.15 -19.08
N CYS A 156 -12.64 33.99 -18.80
CA CYS A 156 -12.93 32.74 -19.49
C CYS A 156 -13.91 31.84 -18.71
N ASN A 157 -15.08 31.55 -19.29
CA ASN A 157 -16.08 30.66 -18.68
C ASN A 157 -15.90 29.16 -19.02
N HIS A 158 -14.77 28.78 -19.60
CA HIS A 158 -14.50 27.39 -19.97
C HIS A 158 -13.74 26.66 -18.86
N SER A 159 -13.97 25.37 -18.70
CA SER A 159 -13.20 24.54 -17.77
C SER A 159 -11.83 24.15 -18.36
N ALA A 160 -10.81 24.10 -17.51
CA ALA A 160 -9.52 23.51 -17.84
C ALA A 160 -9.65 21.97 -17.95
N PRO A 161 -8.82 21.31 -18.79
CA PRO A 161 -8.74 19.87 -18.82
C PRO A 161 -8.34 19.33 -17.46
N LEU A 162 -8.93 18.21 -17.08
CA LEU A 162 -8.82 17.73 -15.72
C LEU A 162 -7.39 17.24 -15.35
N HIS A 163 -6.59 16.87 -16.36
CA HIS A 163 -5.15 16.63 -16.23
C HIS A 163 -4.42 16.99 -17.54
N GLY A 164 -3.14 17.37 -17.43
CA GLY A 164 -2.20 17.44 -18.56
C GLY A 164 -2.06 18.79 -19.27
N CYS A 165 -2.84 19.82 -18.93
CA CYS A 165 -2.58 21.17 -19.44
C CYS A 165 -1.48 21.85 -18.62
N ILE A 166 -0.35 22.16 -19.26
CA ILE A 166 0.80 22.83 -18.61
C ILE A 166 0.42 24.21 -18.06
N PHE A 167 -0.56 24.88 -18.67
CA PHE A 167 -0.95 26.25 -18.33
C PHE A 167 -2.21 26.33 -17.45
N ASN A 168 -2.77 25.19 -17.04
CA ASN A 168 -4.07 25.11 -16.37
C ASN A 168 -5.19 25.95 -17.04
N ALA A 169 -5.17 26.00 -18.37
CA ALA A 169 -6.07 26.77 -19.21
C ALA A 169 -6.93 25.86 -20.07
N CYS A 170 -8.13 26.31 -20.45
CA CYS A 170 -8.95 25.57 -21.42
C CYS A 170 -8.22 25.42 -22.76
N LYS A 171 -8.62 24.45 -23.60
CA LYS A 171 -7.97 24.18 -24.91
C LYS A 171 -7.76 25.44 -25.75
N PHE A 172 -8.74 26.34 -25.74
CA PHE A 172 -8.70 27.59 -26.52
C PHE A 172 -7.70 28.62 -25.95
N CYS A 173 -7.75 28.88 -24.64
CA CYS A 173 -6.83 29.78 -23.97
C CYS A 173 -5.39 29.26 -23.95
N CYS A 174 -5.22 27.95 -23.80
CA CYS A 174 -3.93 27.28 -23.90
C CYS A 174 -3.26 27.51 -25.27
N GLY A 175 -4.03 27.51 -26.36
CA GLY A 175 -3.51 27.85 -27.69
C GLY A 175 -3.10 29.32 -27.82
N LYS A 176 -3.85 30.25 -27.20
CA LYS A 176 -3.49 31.67 -27.16
C LYS A 176 -2.22 31.94 -26.36
N LEU A 177 -2.06 31.28 -25.21
CA LEU A 177 -0.87 31.39 -24.36
C LEU A 177 0.40 30.88 -25.05
N GLN A 178 0.27 29.90 -25.96
CA GLN A 178 1.37 29.39 -26.78
C GLN A 178 1.71 30.28 -27.99
N SER A 179 0.85 31.26 -28.35
CA SER A 179 1.01 32.09 -29.54
C SER A 179 2.20 33.07 -29.46
N PRO A 180 2.45 33.79 -28.34
CA PRO A 180 3.64 34.63 -28.19
C PRO A 180 4.94 33.82 -28.29
N ILE A 181 4.95 32.62 -27.71
CA ILE A 181 6.10 31.70 -27.73
C ILE A 181 6.37 31.22 -29.17
N SER A 182 5.30 30.90 -29.91
CA SER A 182 5.41 30.53 -31.33
C SER A 182 5.92 31.69 -32.21
N LYS A 183 5.54 32.93 -31.89
CA LYS A 183 6.01 34.12 -32.60
C LYS A 183 7.49 34.40 -32.30
N PHE A 184 7.93 34.20 -31.06
CA PHE A 184 9.33 34.34 -30.66
C PHE A 184 10.23 33.28 -31.32
N LEU A 185 9.76 32.04 -31.42
CA LEU A 185 10.55 30.93 -31.98
C LEU A 185 10.44 30.78 -33.51
N GLY A 186 9.64 31.60 -34.18
CA GLY A 186 9.46 31.57 -35.64
C GLY A 186 8.78 30.30 -36.18
N GLN A 187 8.30 29.42 -35.29
CA GLN A 187 7.65 28.16 -35.63
C GLN A 187 6.48 27.89 -34.69
N ARG A 188 5.47 27.15 -35.17
CA ARG A 188 4.27 26.85 -34.38
C ARG A 188 4.60 25.82 -33.31
N VAL A 189 4.67 26.24 -32.05
CA VAL A 189 5.06 25.35 -30.95
C VAL A 189 3.82 24.68 -30.35
N GLN A 190 3.88 23.36 -30.17
CA GLN A 190 2.82 22.56 -29.55
C GLN A 190 3.26 22.07 -28.16
N ILE A 191 3.59 23.00 -27.26
CA ILE A 191 4.20 22.73 -25.94
C ILE A 191 3.26 21.91 -25.05
N CYS A 192 1.95 22.12 -25.13
CA CYS A 192 0.97 21.46 -24.26
C CYS A 192 0.42 20.16 -24.89
N PRO A 193 0.83 18.96 -24.45
CA PRO A 193 0.43 17.69 -25.10
C PRO A 193 -1.07 17.42 -24.94
N ALA A 194 -1.66 17.80 -23.80
CA ALA A 194 -3.06 17.54 -23.52
C ALA A 194 -4.04 18.41 -24.32
N CYS A 195 -3.67 19.65 -24.64
CA CYS A 195 -4.54 20.55 -25.40
C CYS A 195 -4.31 20.48 -26.92
N ASN A 196 -3.13 20.02 -27.34
CA ASN A 196 -2.71 20.03 -28.74
C ASN A 196 -2.99 18.73 -29.50
N SER A 197 -3.47 17.66 -28.83
CA SER A 197 -3.85 16.44 -29.54
C SER A 197 -5.04 16.70 -30.47
N LYS A 198 -4.86 16.36 -31.75
CA LYS A 198 -5.97 16.19 -32.69
C LYS A 198 -6.52 14.79 -32.47
N ASN A 199 -7.82 14.67 -32.19
CA ASN A 199 -8.51 13.38 -32.19
C ASN A 199 -8.23 12.66 -33.51
N ASN A 200 -7.46 11.58 -33.44
CA ASN A 200 -7.59 10.38 -34.28
C ASN A 200 -6.76 9.26 -33.65
N GLY A 201 -7.29 8.03 -33.78
CA GLY A 201 -6.87 6.83 -33.06
C GLY A 201 -5.37 6.55 -33.07
N VAL A 202 -4.88 6.07 -31.94
CA VAL A 202 -3.47 5.82 -31.67
C VAL A 202 -3.04 4.54 -32.37
N ALA A 203 -2.27 4.67 -33.44
CA ALA A 203 -1.38 3.63 -33.95
C ALA A 203 0.07 4.00 -33.57
N ALA A 204 0.78 3.01 -33.04
CA ALA A 204 2.15 3.07 -32.58
C ALA A 204 3.14 3.49 -33.67
N SER A 205 4.23 4.16 -33.30
CA SER A 205 5.56 3.94 -33.90
C SER A 205 6.67 4.50 -33.02
N ARG A 206 7.74 3.71 -33.00
CA ARG A 206 8.95 3.75 -32.17
C ARG A 206 9.82 4.96 -32.49
N VAL A 207 10.59 5.41 -31.51
CA VAL A 207 11.90 6.03 -31.78
C VAL A 207 12.90 5.55 -30.74
N ASP A 208 14.02 5.07 -31.27
CA ASP A 208 15.17 4.52 -30.56
C ASP A 208 15.81 5.56 -29.62
N ALA A 209 16.14 5.13 -28.40
CA ALA A 209 17.04 5.83 -27.53
C ALA A 209 18.12 4.86 -27.05
N SER A 210 19.34 5.22 -27.42
CA SER A 210 20.61 4.57 -27.13
C SER A 210 20.73 4.10 -25.67
N SER A 211 21.09 2.83 -25.55
CA SER A 211 21.38 2.10 -24.34
C SER A 211 22.49 2.75 -23.49
N SER A 212 22.13 3.33 -22.35
CA SER A 212 22.96 3.29 -21.15
C SER A 212 22.40 2.18 -20.25
N LYS A 213 23.01 0.99 -20.33
CA LYS A 213 22.73 -0.11 -19.41
C LYS A 213 23.23 0.29 -18.02
N ASN A 214 22.37 0.84 -17.18
CA ASN A 214 22.54 0.68 -15.74
C ASN A 214 22.16 -0.77 -15.42
N GLU A 215 23.16 -1.61 -15.18
CA GLU A 215 22.95 -2.92 -14.58
C GLU A 215 22.33 -2.72 -13.19
N ASP A 216 21.00 -2.88 -13.10
CA ASP A 216 20.29 -2.98 -11.82
C ASP A 216 20.81 -4.23 -11.10
N THR A 217 21.70 -4.03 -10.13
CA THR A 217 22.28 -5.07 -9.27
C THR A 217 21.29 -5.55 -8.20
N SER A 218 19.99 -5.56 -8.52
CA SER A 218 18.95 -6.01 -7.60
C SER A 218 18.96 -7.54 -7.47
N LYS A 219 19.59 -8.03 -6.39
CA LYS A 219 19.68 -9.46 -6.09
C LYS A 219 18.28 -10.03 -5.85
N THR A 220 17.85 -10.95 -6.71
CA THR A 220 16.63 -11.74 -6.51
C THR A 220 16.86 -12.76 -5.39
N ILE A 221 15.90 -12.88 -4.47
CA ILE A 221 15.89 -13.86 -3.38
C ILE A 221 14.56 -14.63 -3.35
N ILE A 222 14.58 -15.80 -2.72
CA ILE A 222 13.39 -16.58 -2.38
C ILE A 222 13.37 -16.77 -0.86
N SER A 223 12.29 -16.36 -0.20
CA SER A 223 12.13 -16.60 1.24
C SER A 223 11.93 -18.10 1.54
N THR A 224 12.77 -18.62 2.44
CA THR A 224 12.68 -19.98 2.96
C THR A 224 11.62 -20.14 4.05
N ALA A 225 11.04 -19.04 4.54
CA ALA A 225 10.10 -19.03 5.66
C ALA A 225 8.92 -19.96 5.40
N LYS A 226 8.59 -20.84 6.34
CA LYS A 226 7.42 -21.74 6.21
C LYS A 226 6.17 -21.17 6.86
N ILE A 227 6.35 -20.27 7.83
CA ILE A 227 5.29 -19.59 8.55
C ILE A 227 5.25 -18.13 8.07
N LEU A 228 4.07 -17.68 7.67
CA LEU A 228 3.80 -16.31 7.24
C LEU A 228 2.84 -15.66 8.24
N ILE A 229 3.25 -14.58 8.86
CA ILE A 229 2.39 -13.77 9.75
C ILE A 229 1.58 -12.79 8.90
N SER A 230 0.27 -12.79 9.13
CA SER A 230 -0.67 -11.90 8.46
C SER A 230 -1.37 -10.98 9.45
N GLY A 231 -1.57 -9.72 9.06
CA GLY A 231 -2.33 -8.73 9.83
C GLY A 231 -3.85 -8.78 9.62
N VAL A 232 -4.36 -9.79 8.90
CA VAL A 232 -5.82 -9.97 8.69
C VAL A 232 -6.55 -10.07 10.03
N GLY A 233 -7.72 -9.44 10.11
CA GLY A 233 -8.52 -9.34 11.33
C GLY A 233 -8.39 -8.01 12.05
N ALA A 234 -7.34 -7.23 11.78
CA ALA A 234 -7.15 -5.92 12.37
C ALA A 234 -8.21 -4.91 11.90
N ASP A 235 -8.51 -4.89 10.60
CA ASP A 235 -9.48 -3.97 10.02
C ASP A 235 -10.90 -4.28 10.49
N GLU A 236 -11.28 -5.56 10.53
CA GLU A 236 -12.62 -6.02 10.94
C GLU A 236 -12.90 -5.77 12.43
N GLN A 237 -11.88 -5.80 13.29
CA GLN A 237 -12.04 -5.64 14.74
C GLN A 237 -11.83 -4.19 15.21
N CYS A 238 -10.97 -3.44 14.53
CA CYS A 238 -10.54 -2.08 14.90
C CYS A 238 -10.94 -1.02 13.86
N ALA A 239 -11.88 -1.38 12.98
CA ALA A 239 -12.52 -0.49 12.03
C ALA A 239 -11.58 0.17 11.02
N GLY A 240 -10.76 -0.62 10.33
CA GLY A 240 -9.74 -0.10 9.39
C GLY A 240 -10.20 0.17 7.96
N TYR A 241 -11.36 -0.32 7.53
CA TYR A 241 -11.89 -0.04 6.19
C TYR A 241 -12.53 1.34 6.07
N GLY A 242 -12.30 2.04 4.95
CA GLY A 242 -12.89 3.37 4.70
C GLY A 242 -14.44 3.39 4.78
N ARG A 243 -15.11 2.28 4.44
CA ARG A 243 -16.58 2.14 4.58
C ARG A 243 -17.08 2.29 6.02
N HIS A 244 -16.25 2.00 7.02
CA HIS A 244 -16.62 2.15 8.42
C HIS A 244 -16.89 3.60 8.80
N GLY A 245 -16.13 4.54 8.21
CA GLY A 245 -16.40 5.97 8.37
C GLY A 245 -17.78 6.35 7.81
N THR A 246 -18.17 5.79 6.66
CA THR A 246 -19.51 5.98 6.09
C THR A 246 -20.60 5.38 6.97
N THR A 247 -20.39 4.18 7.53
CA THR A 247 -21.34 3.55 8.47
C THR A 247 -21.51 4.40 9.72
N PHE A 248 -20.40 4.91 10.28
CA PHE A 248 -20.44 5.80 11.43
C PHE A 248 -21.19 7.10 11.17
N GLN A 249 -20.99 7.72 10.00
CA GLN A 249 -21.73 8.93 9.61
C GLN A 249 -23.23 8.69 9.48
N ARG A 250 -23.64 7.46 9.14
CA ARG A 250 -25.05 7.08 8.96
C ARG A 250 -25.78 6.87 10.28
N GLY A 251 -25.17 6.15 11.23
CA GLY A 251 -25.86 5.69 12.45
C GLY A 251 -25.01 5.70 13.71
N GLY A 252 -23.89 6.42 13.70
CA GLY A 252 -23.01 6.58 14.86
C GLY A 252 -22.33 5.28 15.28
N TYR A 253 -22.00 5.21 16.57
CA TYR A 253 -21.27 4.07 17.14
C TYR A 253 -22.08 2.77 17.17
N ASP A 254 -23.40 2.85 17.29
CA ASP A 254 -24.25 1.66 17.35
C ASP A 254 -24.24 0.93 16.00
N GLU A 255 -24.45 1.66 14.91
CA GLU A 255 -24.44 1.07 13.58
C GLU A 255 -23.03 0.60 13.15
N LEU A 256 -21.99 1.33 13.55
CA LEU A 256 -20.61 0.89 13.35
C LEU A 256 -20.33 -0.42 14.10
N LYS A 257 -20.80 -0.54 15.34
CA LYS A 257 -20.62 -1.76 16.14
C LYS A 257 -21.27 -2.96 15.46
N ASP A 258 -22.49 -2.79 14.95
CA ASP A 258 -23.23 -3.85 14.26
C ASP A 258 -22.53 -4.27 12.96
N GLU A 259 -22.02 -3.32 12.18
CA GLU A 259 -21.25 -3.61 10.96
C GLU A 259 -19.98 -4.41 11.27
N LEU A 260 -19.18 -3.99 12.26
CA LEU A 260 -17.95 -4.71 12.65
C LEU A 260 -18.27 -6.13 13.14
N GLN A 261 -19.35 -6.32 13.89
CA GLN A 261 -19.80 -7.64 14.33
C GLN A 261 -20.17 -8.56 13.16
N ILE A 262 -20.81 -8.01 12.13
CA ILE A 262 -21.09 -8.74 10.89
C ILE A 262 -19.78 -9.13 10.18
N GLU A 263 -18.79 -8.24 10.14
CA GLU A 263 -17.51 -8.50 9.48
C GLU A 263 -16.69 -9.58 10.18
N VAL A 264 -16.55 -9.49 11.50
CA VAL A 264 -15.86 -10.51 12.31
C VAL A 264 -16.51 -11.89 12.09
N ARG A 265 -17.85 -11.98 12.05
CA ARG A 265 -18.55 -13.25 11.75
C ARG A 265 -18.29 -13.78 10.35
N ARG A 266 -18.04 -12.90 9.38
CA ARG A 266 -17.85 -13.24 7.96
C ARG A 266 -16.39 -13.51 7.59
N ILE A 267 -15.43 -13.16 8.43
CA ILE A 267 -14.00 -13.20 8.13
C ILE A 267 -13.54 -14.57 7.61
N ARG A 268 -14.07 -15.67 8.19
CA ARG A 268 -13.79 -17.04 7.75
C ARG A 268 -14.10 -17.25 6.27
N THR A 269 -15.27 -16.79 5.83
CA THR A 269 -15.76 -17.02 4.47
C THR A 269 -15.21 -16.03 3.45
N ARG A 270 -14.96 -14.77 3.86
CA ARG A 270 -14.52 -13.71 2.94
C ARG A 270 -13.01 -13.63 2.76
N ASN A 271 -12.25 -13.88 3.83
CA ASN A 271 -10.82 -13.65 3.85
C ASN A 271 -10.08 -14.97 4.03
N LEU A 272 -10.26 -15.62 5.19
CA LEU A 272 -9.41 -16.75 5.61
C LEU A 272 -9.44 -17.91 4.63
N GLY A 273 -10.61 -18.31 4.12
CA GLY A 273 -10.71 -19.42 3.17
C GLY A 273 -9.98 -19.18 1.85
N ARG A 274 -9.90 -17.94 1.37
CA ARG A 274 -9.12 -17.57 0.17
C ARG A 274 -7.64 -17.54 0.51
N ASP A 275 -7.28 -16.83 1.57
CA ASP A 275 -5.90 -16.54 1.94
C ASP A 275 -5.14 -17.84 2.28
N ASP A 276 -5.79 -18.72 3.05
CA ASP A 276 -5.26 -20.03 3.41
C ASP A 276 -5.00 -20.91 2.18
N ARG A 277 -5.95 -20.98 1.24
CA ARG A 277 -5.78 -21.77 0.01
C ARG A 277 -4.64 -21.25 -0.86
N CYS A 278 -4.52 -19.93 -1.01
CA CYS A 278 -3.47 -19.31 -1.82
C CYS A 278 -2.06 -19.57 -1.23
N LEU A 279 -1.93 -19.53 0.10
CA LEU A 279 -0.66 -19.75 0.79
C LEU A 279 -0.30 -21.24 0.93
N SER A 280 -1.30 -22.08 1.21
CA SER A 280 -1.14 -23.54 1.31
C SER A 280 -0.71 -24.18 -0.02
N ASP A 281 -1.15 -23.65 -1.16
CA ASP A 281 -0.67 -24.05 -2.49
C ASP A 281 0.86 -23.85 -2.65
N CYS A 282 1.42 -22.87 -1.94
CA CYS A 282 2.86 -22.61 -1.90
C CYS A 282 3.60 -23.41 -0.79
N GLY A 283 2.90 -24.30 -0.07
CA GLY A 283 3.44 -25.04 1.07
C GLY A 283 3.86 -24.13 2.22
N LYS A 284 3.10 -23.05 2.43
CA LYS A 284 3.30 -22.07 3.50
C LYS A 284 2.09 -22.10 4.44
N GLU A 285 2.34 -22.00 5.74
CA GLU A 285 1.32 -21.89 6.77
C GLU A 285 1.12 -20.41 7.13
N ALA A 286 -0.12 -19.95 7.08
CA ALA A 286 -0.48 -18.59 7.50
C ALA A 286 -0.87 -18.57 8.97
N GLN A 287 -0.33 -17.63 9.74
CA GLN A 287 -0.78 -17.36 11.09
C GLN A 287 -1.38 -15.96 11.18
N PHE A 288 -2.45 -15.85 11.97
CA PHE A 288 -3.28 -14.65 12.08
C PHE A 288 -3.36 -14.19 13.53
N PRO A 289 -2.31 -13.57 14.10
CA PRO A 289 -2.28 -13.26 15.53
C PRO A 289 -3.39 -12.28 15.98
N CYS A 290 -3.93 -11.44 15.09
CA CYS A 290 -5.10 -10.62 15.38
C CYS A 290 -6.37 -11.43 15.67
N LEU A 291 -6.42 -12.69 15.23
CA LEU A 291 -7.57 -13.59 15.38
C LEU A 291 -7.33 -14.66 16.44
N ASP A 292 -6.27 -14.51 17.24
CA ASP A 292 -6.09 -15.30 18.45
C ASP A 292 -7.27 -15.08 19.41
N GLU A 293 -7.72 -16.15 20.05
CA GLU A 293 -8.94 -16.15 20.88
C GLU A 293 -8.85 -15.12 22.03
N ASP A 294 -7.68 -14.96 22.64
CA ASP A 294 -7.48 -14.01 23.73
C ASP A 294 -7.44 -12.57 23.21
N VAL A 295 -6.87 -12.35 22.02
CA VAL A 295 -6.86 -11.03 21.37
C VAL A 295 -8.26 -10.60 20.98
N VAL A 296 -9.04 -11.52 20.38
CA VAL A 296 -10.43 -11.27 19.98
C VAL A 296 -11.28 -10.98 21.22
N ALA A 297 -11.18 -11.82 22.27
CA ALA A 297 -11.92 -11.63 23.51
C ALA A 297 -11.58 -10.29 24.18
N TYR A 298 -10.30 -9.91 24.20
CA TYR A 298 -9.87 -8.62 24.72
C TYR A 298 -10.45 -7.44 23.91
N LEU A 299 -10.35 -7.48 22.58
CA LEU A 299 -10.89 -6.42 21.71
C LEU A 299 -12.41 -6.34 21.76
N GLU A 300 -13.11 -7.47 21.94
CA GLU A 300 -14.56 -7.49 22.07
C GLU A 300 -15.02 -6.85 23.39
N ALA A 301 -14.29 -7.07 24.49
CA ALA A 301 -14.59 -6.48 25.79
C ALA A 301 -14.33 -4.96 25.87
N LEU A 302 -13.48 -4.41 24.99
CA LEU A 302 -13.15 -2.99 24.99
C LEU A 302 -14.28 -2.11 24.41
N PRO A 303 -14.54 -0.94 25.03
CA PRO A 303 -15.37 0.11 24.42
C PRO A 303 -14.89 0.47 23.02
N LEU A 304 -15.84 0.65 22.09
CA LEU A 304 -15.54 0.88 20.67
C LEU A 304 -14.68 2.14 20.45
N GLN A 305 -14.88 3.17 21.28
CA GLN A 305 -14.14 4.43 21.27
C GLN A 305 -12.65 4.26 21.60
N LEU A 306 -12.26 3.18 22.28
CA LEU A 306 -10.86 2.86 22.52
C LEU A 306 -10.21 2.15 21.32
N LYS A 307 -11.02 1.51 20.48
CA LYS A 307 -10.57 0.79 19.28
C LYS A 307 -10.47 1.70 18.07
N CYS A 308 -11.42 2.61 17.90
CA CYS A 308 -11.49 3.57 16.81
C CYS A 308 -12.27 4.83 17.22
N ASP A 309 -11.94 5.94 16.58
CA ASP A 309 -12.69 7.19 16.65
C ASP A 309 -12.93 7.72 15.23
N MET A 310 -14.10 7.41 14.67
CA MET A 310 -14.45 7.78 13.29
C MET A 310 -14.82 9.27 13.13
N SER A 311 -14.77 10.06 14.20
CA SER A 311 -14.86 11.52 14.10
C SER A 311 -13.54 12.16 13.67
N LEU A 312 -12.43 11.47 13.86
CA LEU A 312 -11.10 11.90 13.44
C LEU A 312 -10.83 11.54 11.97
N PRO A 313 -9.86 12.22 11.33
CA PRO A 313 -9.42 11.87 9.99
C PRO A 313 -8.92 10.42 9.89
N GLN A 314 -8.98 9.86 8.68
CA GLN A 314 -8.31 8.61 8.36
C GLN A 314 -6.80 8.77 8.59
N GLY A 315 -6.15 7.75 9.16
CA GLY A 315 -4.76 7.83 9.62
C GLY A 315 -4.63 8.12 11.11
N GLU A 316 -5.70 8.60 11.74
CA GLU A 316 -5.71 8.93 13.18
C GLU A 316 -6.78 8.14 13.92
N GLY A 317 -8.02 8.17 13.40
CA GLY A 317 -9.20 7.61 14.03
C GLY A 317 -9.42 6.11 13.81
N ASP A 318 -9.15 5.63 12.60
CA ASP A 318 -9.23 4.21 12.28
C ASP A 318 -8.11 3.45 12.99
N LYS A 319 -8.41 2.24 13.49
CA LYS A 319 -7.42 1.39 14.15
C LYS A 319 -6.66 2.11 15.27
N LEU A 320 -7.35 3.02 15.97
CA LEU A 320 -6.80 3.91 16.98
C LEU A 320 -5.95 3.16 18.02
N ILE A 321 -6.42 1.99 18.47
CA ILE A 321 -5.66 1.17 19.44
C ILE A 321 -4.30 0.73 18.87
N LEU A 322 -4.25 0.24 17.63
CA LEU A 322 -3.03 -0.20 16.96
C LEU A 322 -2.08 0.98 16.74
N ARG A 323 -2.61 2.13 16.32
CA ARG A 323 -1.83 3.36 16.14
C ARG A 323 -1.23 3.85 17.46
N LYS A 324 -2.00 3.81 18.55
CA LYS A 324 -1.50 4.13 19.91
C LYS A 324 -0.39 3.19 20.34
N VAL A 325 -0.51 1.89 20.07
CA VAL A 325 0.52 0.92 20.45
C VAL A 325 1.77 1.06 19.58
N ALA A 326 1.64 1.27 18.27
CA ALA A 326 2.79 1.52 17.39
C ALA A 326 3.62 2.72 17.86
N ARG A 327 2.96 3.82 18.25
CA ARG A 327 3.64 4.98 18.84
C ARG A 327 4.40 4.64 20.13
N LYS A 328 3.84 3.77 20.97
CA LYS A 328 4.52 3.29 22.20
C LYS A 328 5.72 2.41 21.91
N ILE A 329 5.73 1.69 20.80
CA ILE A 329 6.86 0.86 20.36
C ILE A 329 7.95 1.71 19.66
N GLY A 330 7.69 3.01 19.41
CA GLY A 330 8.65 3.93 18.82
C GLY A 330 8.54 4.08 17.30
N VAL A 331 7.45 3.58 16.71
CA VAL A 331 7.16 3.74 15.29
C VAL A 331 6.06 4.80 15.15
N LEU A 332 6.47 6.04 14.86
CA LEU A 332 5.65 7.24 14.95
C LEU A 332 5.07 7.64 13.60
N GLU A 333 5.88 7.70 12.56
CA GLU A 333 5.50 8.26 11.26
C GLU A 333 4.56 7.31 10.52
N CYS A 334 4.87 6.02 10.52
CA CYS A 334 4.01 5.03 9.89
C CYS A 334 2.74 4.73 10.71
N SER A 335 2.68 5.22 11.96
CA SER A 335 1.45 5.18 12.76
C SER A 335 0.35 6.10 12.25
N THR A 336 0.66 7.05 11.36
CA THR A 336 -0.30 7.97 10.75
C THR A 336 -0.58 7.69 9.28
N LEU A 337 0.10 6.69 8.69
CA LEU A 337 -0.12 6.32 7.29
C LEU A 337 -1.57 5.88 7.06
N VAL A 338 -2.15 6.45 6.00
CA VAL A 338 -3.47 6.11 5.45
C VAL A 338 -3.24 5.17 4.28
N LYS A 339 -3.85 3.99 4.29
CA LYS A 339 -3.72 2.99 3.21
C LYS A 339 -5.08 2.67 2.62
#